data_AF-A0A2G2D066-F1
#
_entry.id   AF-A0A2G2D066-F1
#
_cell.length_a   1.000
_cell.length_b   1.000
_cell.length_c   1.000
_cell.angle_alpha   90.00
_cell.angle_beta   90.00
_cell.angle_gamma   90.00
#
_symmetry.space_group_name_H-M   'P 1'
#
loop_
_entity.id
_entity.type
_entity.pdbx_description
1 polymer ?
#
loop_
_entity_poly.entity_id
_entity_poly.type
_entity_poly.pdbx_seq_one_letter_code
_entity_poly.pdbx_strand_id
1 'polypeptide(L)'
;MMRQLYILSLMVFLGFSNKATACNGLTVNVTTGDLGNGQYLLTVEVCEYITNYGGMYNFGGPAGVTGILLTVDGANIIGANPSTITGISQGTTVGWTQTASNQIEYGDWGSSTAPLILGYGNPVECWTFYITVDSPAATVGVLCSSFVGVSPPGGGMTSTTGGIWGCGVTAI
;
A
#
# COMPACT_ATOMS: atom_id res chain seq x y z
N MET A 1 -45.31 -7.74 6.09
CA MET A 1 -44.15 -8.56 5.69
C MET A 1 -43.25 -7.87 4.64
N MET A 2 -43.02 -6.55 4.72
CA MET A 2 -42.11 -5.84 3.79
C MET A 2 -40.95 -5.10 4.48
N ARG A 3 -40.93 -5.01 5.81
CA ARG A 3 -40.00 -4.15 6.54
C ARG A 3 -38.63 -4.80 6.82
N GLN A 4 -38.54 -6.13 6.71
CA GLN A 4 -37.29 -6.88 6.94
C GLN A 4 -36.38 -6.98 5.70
N LEU A 5 -36.91 -6.76 4.49
CA LEU A 5 -36.12 -6.82 3.25
C LEU A 5 -35.26 -5.56 3.02
N TYR A 6 -35.58 -4.43 3.65
CA TYR A 6 -34.78 -3.20 3.53
C TYR A 6 -33.52 -3.19 4.39
N ILE A 7 -33.48 -3.98 5.47
CA ILE A 7 -32.30 -4.06 6.35
C ILE A 7 -31.23 -4.97 5.73
N LEU A 8 -31.63 -5.99 4.97
CA LEU A 8 -30.69 -6.91 4.33
C LEU A 8 -29.98 -6.31 3.10
N SER A 9 -30.57 -5.28 2.47
CA SER A 9 -29.97 -4.61 1.30
C SER A 9 -29.01 -3.47 1.66
N LEU A 10 -29.05 -2.97 2.91
CA LEU A 10 -28.22 -1.84 3.33
C LEU A 10 -26.82 -2.25 3.82
N MET A 11 -26.61 -3.53 4.14
CA MET A 11 -25.30 -4.03 4.58
C MET A 11 -24.34 -4.37 3.43
N VAL A 12 -24.80 -4.38 2.17
CA VAL A 12 -23.97 -4.76 1.01
C VAL A 12 -23.15 -3.58 0.45
N PHE A 13 -23.37 -2.35 0.93
CA PHE A 13 -22.76 -1.14 0.35
C PHE A 13 -22.02 -0.22 1.33
N LEU A 14 -21.75 -0.66 2.56
CA LEU A 14 -20.88 0.09 3.48
C LEU A 14 -19.43 -0.38 3.31
N GLY A 15 -18.88 -0.15 2.12
CA GLY A 15 -17.42 -0.10 1.95
C GLY A 15 -16.93 1.15 2.65
N PHE A 16 -16.52 1.02 3.92
CA PHE A 16 -15.82 2.10 4.61
C PHE A 16 -14.45 2.25 3.92
N SER A 17 -14.29 3.34 3.19
CA SER A 17 -13.01 3.77 2.65
C SER A 17 -12.38 4.69 3.70
N ASN A 18 -11.34 4.22 4.39
CA ASN A 18 -10.57 5.09 5.28
C ASN A 18 -9.27 5.50 4.59
N LYS A 19 -9.12 6.81 4.42
CA LYS A 19 -7.93 7.43 3.85
C LYS A 19 -7.02 7.93 4.96
N ALA A 20 -5.78 7.48 4.96
CA ALA A 20 -4.72 7.96 5.84
C ALA A 20 -3.59 8.61 5.03
N THR A 21 -2.96 9.66 5.56
CA THR A 21 -1.85 10.38 4.89
C THR A 21 -0.56 10.28 5.69
N ALA A 22 0.56 10.08 5.00
CA ALA A 22 1.89 10.14 5.59
C ALA A 22 2.90 10.78 4.63
N CYS A 23 4.06 11.14 5.19
CA CYS A 23 5.23 11.68 4.50
C CYS A 23 4.92 12.61 3.33
N ASN A 24 4.12 13.65 3.61
CA ASN A 24 3.81 14.77 2.71
C ASN A 24 3.56 14.32 1.26
N GLY A 25 2.78 13.27 1.04
CA GLY A 25 2.51 12.80 -0.32
C GLY A 25 2.20 11.33 -0.44
N LEU A 26 2.23 10.55 0.64
CA LEU A 26 1.69 9.19 0.64
C LEU A 26 0.24 9.23 1.12
N THR A 27 -0.68 8.67 0.35
CA THR A 27 -2.04 8.37 0.83
C THR A 27 -2.29 6.89 0.75
N VAL A 28 -2.84 6.33 1.82
CA VAL A 28 -3.28 4.95 1.88
C VAL A 28 -4.79 4.94 2.04
N ASN A 29 -5.47 4.16 1.21
CA ASN A 29 -6.88 3.88 1.32
C ASN A 29 -7.08 2.38 1.49
N VAL A 30 -7.83 1.99 2.51
CA VAL A 30 -8.17 0.58 2.75
C VAL A 30 -9.66 0.42 2.57
N THR A 31 -10.07 -0.62 1.86
CA THR A 31 -11.46 -1.04 1.74
C THR A 31 -11.56 -2.52 2.00
N THR A 32 -12.52 -2.92 2.83
CA THR A 32 -12.75 -4.31 3.19
C THR A 32 -14.07 -4.79 2.61
N GLY A 33 -14.06 -5.93 1.92
CA GLY A 33 -15.25 -6.60 1.40
C GLY A 33 -15.38 -8.02 1.94
N ASP A 34 -16.57 -8.43 2.35
CA ASP A 34 -16.86 -9.81 2.74
C ASP A 34 -16.98 -10.69 1.48
N LEU A 35 -16.22 -11.79 1.43
CA LEU A 35 -16.26 -12.79 0.36
C LEU A 35 -17.20 -13.97 0.67
N GLY A 36 -17.75 -14.01 1.89
CA GLY A 36 -18.45 -15.15 2.45
C GLY A 36 -17.51 -16.19 3.05
N ASN A 37 -18.08 -17.17 3.76
CA ASN A 37 -17.35 -18.28 4.40
C ASN A 37 -16.26 -17.83 5.40
N GLY A 38 -16.42 -16.66 6.01
CA GLY A 38 -15.44 -16.09 6.94
C GLY A 38 -14.19 -15.53 6.28
N GLN A 39 -14.21 -15.28 4.97
CA GLN A 39 -13.09 -14.65 4.26
C GLN A 39 -13.41 -13.22 3.88
N TYR A 40 -12.39 -12.36 3.91
CA TYR A 40 -12.52 -10.95 3.58
C TYR A 40 -11.45 -10.55 2.58
N LEU A 41 -11.82 -9.70 1.62
CA LEU A 41 -10.91 -9.06 0.69
C LEU A 41 -10.56 -7.67 1.22
N LEU A 42 -9.28 -7.46 1.52
CA LEU A 42 -8.71 -6.15 1.72
C LEU A 42 -8.20 -5.62 0.38
N THR A 43 -8.71 -4.47 -0.02
CA THR A 43 -8.19 -3.67 -1.11
C THR A 43 -7.42 -2.50 -0.51
N VAL A 44 -6.10 -2.53 -0.62
CA VAL A 44 -5.22 -1.48 -0.09
C VAL A 44 -4.70 -0.69 -1.28
N GLU A 45 -5.09 0.57 -1.39
CA GLU A 45 -4.55 1.49 -2.38
C GLU A 45 -3.51 2.40 -1.72
N VAL A 46 -2.30 2.42 -2.27
CA VAL A 46 -1.21 3.29 -1.83
C VAL A 46 -0.90 4.22 -2.97
N CYS A 47 -1.06 5.53 -2.78
CA CYS A 47 -0.72 6.53 -3.78
C CYS A 47 0.41 7.42 -3.30
N GLU A 48 1.35 7.71 -4.19
CA GLU A 48 2.38 8.70 -4.00
C GLU A 48 2.11 9.93 -4.88
N TYR A 49 2.17 11.12 -4.26
CA TYR A 49 2.05 12.43 -4.91
C TYR A 49 3.44 13.06 -5.05
N ILE A 50 3.98 12.96 -6.26
CA ILE A 50 5.37 13.29 -6.61
C ILE A 50 5.66 14.80 -6.53
N THR A 51 4.64 15.65 -6.58
CA THR A 51 4.76 17.13 -6.52
C THR A 51 5.31 17.70 -5.20
N ASN A 52 5.37 16.90 -4.13
CA ASN A 52 5.85 17.32 -2.82
C ASN A 52 7.32 16.97 -2.51
N TYR A 53 8.05 16.35 -3.44
CA TYR A 53 9.47 16.00 -3.26
C TYR A 53 10.45 17.15 -3.49
N GLY A 54 10.01 18.40 -3.33
CA GLY A 54 10.83 19.56 -2.94
C GLY A 54 12.25 19.66 -3.50
N GLY A 55 12.47 19.37 -4.78
CA GLY A 55 13.78 19.55 -5.43
C GLY A 55 14.72 18.34 -5.48
N MET A 56 14.23 17.13 -5.24
CA MET A 56 15.06 15.90 -5.26
C MET A 56 15.39 15.32 -6.63
N TYR A 57 14.96 16.00 -7.68
CA TYR A 57 15.08 15.55 -9.06
C TYR A 57 16.46 15.81 -9.70
N ASN A 58 17.47 16.17 -8.91
CA ASN A 58 18.75 16.58 -9.46
C ASN A 58 19.89 15.73 -8.88
N PHE A 59 20.50 14.94 -9.75
CA PHE A 59 21.75 14.17 -9.58
C PHE A 59 21.64 12.83 -8.82
N GLY A 60 21.33 11.73 -9.51
CA GLY A 60 21.99 10.45 -9.16
C GLY A 60 21.29 9.10 -9.35
N GLY A 61 19.96 9.00 -9.51
CA GLY A 61 19.29 7.69 -9.66
C GLY A 61 17.86 7.65 -9.11
N PRO A 62 17.18 6.49 -9.20
CA PRO A 62 15.77 6.34 -8.85
C PRO A 62 15.51 6.57 -7.37
N ALA A 63 14.85 7.68 -7.06
CA ALA A 63 14.27 7.98 -5.75
C ALA A 63 12.82 7.47 -5.63
N GLY A 64 12.54 6.29 -6.17
CA GLY A 64 11.21 5.68 -6.10
C GLY A 64 10.99 4.91 -4.81
N VAL A 65 9.73 4.65 -4.47
CA VAL A 65 9.38 3.61 -3.50
C VAL A 65 9.81 2.26 -4.08
N THR A 66 10.66 1.50 -3.40
CA THR A 66 11.25 0.21 -3.84
C THR A 66 10.55 -1.02 -3.27
N GLY A 67 9.79 -0.84 -2.19
CA GLY A 67 9.03 -1.90 -1.56
C GLY A 67 7.94 -1.37 -0.63
N ILE A 68 6.88 -2.16 -0.47
CA ILE A 68 5.76 -1.91 0.43
C ILE A 68 5.59 -3.11 1.34
N LEU A 69 5.57 -2.86 2.65
CA LEU A 69 5.29 -3.85 3.68
C LEU A 69 3.93 -3.56 4.29
N LEU A 70 3.01 -4.52 4.18
CA LEU A 70 1.68 -4.45 4.75
C LEU A 70 1.62 -5.39 5.96
N THR A 71 1.15 -4.86 7.09
CA THR A 71 0.85 -5.64 8.30
C THR A 71 -0.64 -5.52 8.59
N VAL A 72 -1.34 -6.64 8.64
CA VAL A 72 -2.76 -6.71 8.94
C VAL A 72 -2.92 -7.08 10.41
N ASP A 73 -3.59 -6.25 11.19
CA ASP A 73 -3.88 -6.57 12.59
C ASP A 73 -5.29 -7.14 12.72
N GLY A 74 -5.45 -8.14 13.59
CA GLY A 74 -6.74 -8.78 13.85
C GLY A 74 -7.15 -9.87 12.86
N ALA A 75 -6.34 -10.14 11.83
CA ALA A 75 -6.60 -11.21 10.86
C ALA A 75 -5.32 -11.86 10.31
N ASN A 76 -5.40 -13.10 9.84
CA ASN A 76 -4.31 -13.75 9.11
C ASN A 76 -4.52 -13.61 7.60
N ILE A 77 -3.42 -13.44 6.89
CA ILE A 77 -3.35 -13.46 5.43
C ILE A 77 -3.38 -14.92 4.97
N ILE A 78 -4.39 -15.24 4.16
CA ILE A 78 -4.61 -16.57 3.57
C ILE A 78 -4.43 -16.58 2.06
N GLY A 79 -4.26 -15.40 1.46
CA GLY A 79 -3.94 -15.26 0.05
C GLY A 79 -3.68 -13.81 -0.33
N ALA A 80 -3.02 -13.61 -1.46
CA ALA A 80 -2.89 -12.30 -2.08
C ALA A 80 -2.80 -12.46 -3.60
N ASN A 81 -3.34 -11.48 -4.31
CA ASN A 81 -3.18 -11.39 -5.76
C ASN A 81 -2.04 -10.43 -6.09
N PRO A 82 -1.47 -10.54 -7.30
CA PRO A 82 -0.52 -9.55 -7.79
C PRO A 82 -1.13 -8.15 -7.75
N SER A 83 -0.31 -7.15 -7.39
CA SER A 83 -0.78 -5.76 -7.34
C SER A 83 -1.02 -5.20 -8.74
N THR A 84 -2.00 -4.32 -8.86
CA THR A 84 -2.16 -3.48 -10.06
C THR A 84 -1.59 -2.10 -9.79
N ILE A 85 -1.09 -1.44 -10.83
CA ILE A 85 -0.57 -0.08 -10.74
C ILE A 85 -1.30 0.78 -11.74
N THR A 86 -1.77 1.93 -11.29
CA THR A 86 -2.37 2.96 -12.13
C THR A 86 -1.44 4.18 -12.16
N GLY A 87 -1.30 4.80 -13.33
CA GLY A 87 -0.41 5.95 -13.55
C GLY A 87 0.84 5.62 -14.38
N ILE A 88 1.48 4.46 -14.19
CA ILE A 88 2.69 4.11 -14.95
C ILE A 88 2.44 3.76 -16.43
N SER A 89 3.38 4.15 -17.30
CA SER A 89 3.38 3.81 -18.73
C SER A 89 3.77 2.36 -19.03
N GLN A 90 4.27 1.61 -18.06
CA GLN A 90 4.61 0.18 -18.18
C GLN A 90 3.88 -0.61 -17.09
N GLY A 91 2.92 -1.45 -17.48
CA GLY A 91 2.14 -2.32 -16.58
C GLY A 91 3.02 -3.38 -15.93
N THR A 92 3.71 -3.00 -14.85
CA THR A 92 4.57 -3.91 -14.10
C THR A 92 3.75 -4.58 -13.01
N THR A 93 3.59 -5.89 -13.11
CA THR A 93 3.05 -6.69 -12.03
C THR A 93 4.14 -6.89 -10.98
N VAL A 94 3.90 -6.47 -9.74
CA VAL A 94 4.81 -6.73 -8.64
C VAL A 94 4.38 -8.02 -7.93
N GLY A 95 5.31 -8.97 -7.81
CA GLY A 95 5.12 -10.15 -6.98
C GLY A 95 5.07 -9.79 -5.49
N TRP A 96 4.67 -10.77 -4.68
CA TRP A 96 4.58 -10.60 -3.24
C TRP A 96 5.19 -11.79 -2.51
N THR A 97 5.63 -11.54 -1.27
CA THR A 97 6.11 -12.56 -0.34
C THR A 97 5.40 -12.38 0.99
N GLN A 98 4.79 -13.44 1.51
CA GLN A 98 4.24 -13.43 2.86
C GLN A 98 5.39 -13.67 3.86
N THR A 99 5.70 -12.66 4.67
CA THR A 99 6.83 -12.68 5.62
C THR A 99 6.41 -13.14 7.01
N ALA A 100 5.12 -13.03 7.35
CA ALA A 100 4.51 -13.58 8.56
C ALA A 100 3.03 -13.93 8.30
N SER A 101 2.36 -14.58 9.26
CA SER A 101 0.95 -14.96 9.11
C SER A 101 0.04 -13.76 8.82
N ASN A 102 0.41 -12.57 9.29
CA ASN A 102 -0.32 -11.33 9.13
C ASN A 102 0.47 -10.24 8.40
N GLN A 103 1.59 -10.59 7.75
CA GLN A 103 2.47 -9.63 7.10
C GLN A 103 2.82 -10.08 5.69
N ILE A 104 2.73 -9.15 4.74
CA ILE A 104 3.03 -9.37 3.33
C ILE A 104 3.84 -8.21 2.76
N GLU A 105 4.79 -8.55 1.92
CA GLU A 105 5.72 -7.64 1.28
C GLU A 105 5.51 -7.67 -0.23
N TYR A 106 5.46 -6.48 -0.83
CA TYR A 106 5.46 -6.27 -2.27
C TYR A 106 6.75 -5.55 -2.67
N GLY A 107 7.45 -6.08 -3.67
CA GLY A 107 8.81 -5.63 -3.97
C GLY A 107 9.83 -6.20 -2.97
N ASP A 108 10.90 -5.44 -2.72
CA ASP A 108 11.89 -5.78 -1.68
C ASP A 108 12.12 -4.52 -0.84
N TRP A 109 11.51 -4.51 0.33
CA TRP A 109 11.59 -3.50 1.36
C TRP A 109 13.03 -3.17 1.76
N GLY A 110 13.90 -4.18 1.69
CA GLY A 110 15.28 -4.13 2.16
C GLY A 110 16.33 -3.93 1.06
N SER A 111 15.92 -3.86 -0.21
CA SER A 111 16.86 -3.90 -1.33
C SER A 111 16.67 -2.77 -2.34
N SER A 112 17.80 -2.31 -2.87
CA SER A 112 17.88 -1.37 -3.98
C SER A 112 17.60 -2.01 -5.35
N THR A 113 17.38 -3.33 -5.40
CA THR A 113 17.33 -4.10 -6.66
C THR A 113 15.95 -4.64 -7.06
N ALA A 114 14.89 -4.35 -6.31
CA ALA A 114 13.55 -4.89 -6.58
C ALA A 114 12.54 -3.83 -7.06
N PRO A 115 11.51 -4.23 -7.82
CA PRO A 115 11.04 -3.46 -8.97
C PRO A 115 9.77 -2.66 -8.69
N LEU A 116 9.44 -2.34 -7.44
CA LEU A 116 8.56 -1.19 -7.24
C LEU A 116 9.40 0.01 -7.69
N ILE A 117 9.22 0.43 -8.94
CA ILE A 117 9.87 1.60 -9.48
C ILE A 117 8.74 2.51 -9.90
N LEU A 118 8.55 3.56 -9.10
CA LEU A 118 7.77 4.70 -9.54
C LEU A 118 8.49 5.38 -10.69
N GLY A 119 7.78 5.45 -11.80
CA GLY A 119 8.30 5.93 -13.06
C GLY A 119 8.31 7.45 -13.05
N TYR A 120 9.45 8.03 -13.39
CA TYR A 120 9.56 9.48 -13.58
C TYR A 120 8.47 10.00 -14.55
N GLY A 121 7.76 11.06 -14.15
CA GLY A 121 6.93 11.86 -15.06
C GLY A 121 5.43 11.91 -14.73
N ASN A 122 4.94 11.06 -13.83
CA ASN A 122 3.55 11.12 -13.38
C ASN A 122 3.40 11.97 -12.11
N PRO A 123 2.37 12.83 -12.01
CA PRO A 123 2.15 13.64 -10.81
C PRO A 123 1.62 12.83 -9.63
N VAL A 124 0.99 11.68 -9.91
CA VAL A 124 0.44 10.74 -8.93
C VAL A 124 0.58 9.32 -9.47
N GLU A 125 1.06 8.41 -8.64
CA GLU A 125 1.14 6.99 -8.97
C GLU A 125 0.52 6.18 -7.84
N CYS A 126 -0.41 5.28 -8.16
CA CYS A 126 -1.20 4.53 -7.18
C CYS A 126 -1.10 3.03 -7.45
N TRP A 127 -0.86 2.26 -6.39
CA TRP A 127 -0.92 0.81 -6.41
C TRP A 127 -2.12 0.31 -5.67
N THR A 128 -2.74 -0.72 -6.20
CA THR A 128 -3.81 -1.43 -5.53
C THR A 128 -3.36 -2.85 -5.24
N PHE A 129 -3.37 -3.20 -3.96
CA PHE A 129 -3.09 -4.52 -3.43
C PHE A 129 -4.38 -5.21 -3.05
N TYR A 130 -4.48 -6.50 -3.36
CA TYR A 130 -5.64 -7.33 -3.04
C TYR A 130 -5.19 -8.48 -2.17
N ILE A 131 -5.63 -8.46 -0.91
CA ILE A 131 -5.21 -9.42 0.12
C ILE A 131 -6.46 -10.12 0.65
N THR A 132 -6.43 -11.44 0.70
CA THR A 132 -7.50 -12.25 1.31
C THR A 132 -7.10 -12.62 2.73
N VAL A 133 -7.99 -12.37 3.68
CA VAL A 133 -7.80 -12.63 5.10
C VAL A 133 -8.93 -13.49 5.67
N ASP A 134 -8.67 -14.16 6.79
CA ASP A 134 -9.57 -15.12 7.45
C ASP A 134 -10.55 -14.50 8.47
N SER A 135 -10.50 -13.18 8.65
CA SER A 135 -11.32 -12.43 9.59
C SER A 135 -11.25 -10.93 9.24
N PRO A 136 -12.18 -10.09 9.74
CA PRO A 136 -12.11 -8.65 9.49
C PRO A 136 -10.83 -8.05 10.08
N ALA A 137 -10.06 -7.33 9.27
CA ALA A 137 -8.92 -6.59 9.75
C ALA A 137 -9.36 -5.47 10.71
N ALA A 138 -8.67 -5.33 11.83
CA ALA A 138 -8.84 -4.22 12.77
C ALA A 138 -8.13 -2.95 12.26
N THR A 139 -6.91 -3.13 11.77
CA THR A 139 -6.07 -2.09 11.15
C THR A 139 -5.19 -2.71 10.08
N VAL A 140 -4.75 -1.88 9.13
CA VAL A 140 -3.69 -2.21 8.18
C VAL A 140 -2.58 -1.18 8.33
N GLY A 141 -1.43 -1.62 8.81
CA GLY A 141 -0.19 -0.87 8.79
C GLY A 141 0.45 -0.96 7.42
N VAL A 142 0.77 0.18 6.82
CA VAL A 142 1.47 0.27 5.54
C VAL A 142 2.77 0.99 5.77
N LEU A 143 3.87 0.33 5.43
CA LEU A 143 5.17 0.93 5.35
C LEU A 143 5.58 0.97 3.88
N CYS A 144 6.14 2.10 3.42
CA CYS A 144 6.74 2.34 2.10
C CYS A 144 8.24 2.63 2.26
N SER A 145 9.09 1.99 1.46
CA SER A 145 10.54 2.13 1.51
C SER A 145 11.05 2.77 0.23
N SER A 146 12.09 3.59 0.33
CA SER A 146 12.81 4.14 -0.81
C SER A 146 14.31 4.01 -0.58
N PHE A 147 15.04 3.70 -1.65
CA PHE A 147 16.50 3.63 -1.63
C PHE A 147 17.09 4.79 -2.43
N VAL A 148 17.62 5.80 -1.73
CA VAL A 148 18.26 6.99 -2.34
C VAL A 148 19.68 7.24 -1.82
N GLY A 149 20.24 6.29 -1.06
CA GLY A 149 21.56 6.46 -0.45
C GLY A 149 21.55 7.44 0.72
N VAL A 150 22.48 8.40 0.74
CA VAL A 150 22.84 9.20 1.93
C VAL A 150 21.96 10.44 2.18
N SER A 151 21.19 10.88 1.20
CA SER A 151 20.29 12.04 1.33
C SER A 151 18.83 11.60 1.45
N PRO A 152 18.02 12.20 2.35
CA PRO A 152 16.61 11.84 2.50
C PRO A 152 15.88 12.00 1.17
N PRO A 153 14.96 11.09 0.78
CA PRO A 153 14.10 11.19 -0.40
C PRO A 153 13.05 12.29 -0.29
N GLY A 154 13.09 13.13 0.75
CA GLY A 154 12.11 14.20 0.97
C GLY A 154 10.81 13.63 1.50
N GLY A 155 9.72 14.38 1.41
CA GLY A 155 8.39 13.96 1.87
C GLY A 155 8.24 13.81 3.39
N GLY A 156 9.30 13.68 4.18
CA GLY A 156 9.18 13.28 5.59
C GLY A 156 9.34 11.77 5.77
N MET A 157 9.93 11.08 4.78
CA MET A 157 10.54 9.77 5.01
C MET A 157 11.67 9.89 6.05
N THR A 158 11.80 8.88 6.88
CA THR A 158 12.81 8.80 7.94
C THR A 158 13.84 7.73 7.60
N SER A 159 15.11 7.96 7.93
CA SER A 159 16.15 6.96 7.68
C SER A 159 15.92 5.75 8.58
N THR A 160 15.87 4.55 8.00
CA THR A 160 15.66 3.30 8.74
C THR A 160 16.98 2.61 9.03
N THR A 161 17.84 2.35 8.03
CA THR A 161 19.28 1.98 8.10
C THR A 161 19.82 1.74 6.68
N GLY A 162 21.13 1.89 6.43
CA GLY A 162 21.76 1.37 5.21
C GLY A 162 21.39 2.10 3.91
N GLY A 163 20.99 3.37 3.99
CA GLY A 163 20.53 4.15 2.83
C GLY A 163 19.07 3.90 2.45
N ILE A 164 18.35 3.12 3.27
CA ILE A 164 16.91 2.90 3.19
C ILE A 164 16.19 3.99 3.98
N TRP A 165 15.12 4.49 3.39
CA TRP A 165 14.25 5.49 3.95
C TRP A 165 12.84 4.92 4.01
N GLY A 166 12.20 5.03 5.16
CA GLY A 166 10.89 4.47 5.42
C GLY A 166 9.87 5.55 5.73
N CYS A 167 8.65 5.32 5.28
CA CYS A 167 7.45 6.04 5.67
C CYS A 167 6.37 5.04 6.02
N GLY A 168 5.47 5.35 6.95
CA GLY A 168 4.29 4.52 7.11
C GLY A 168 3.10 5.21 7.71
N VAL A 169 1.98 4.53 7.59
CA VAL A 169 0.69 4.95 8.13
C VAL A 169 -0.13 3.72 8.49
N THR A 170 -0.99 3.88 9.49
CA THR A 170 -2.01 2.88 9.81
C THR A 170 -3.36 3.39 9.31
N ALA A 171 -4.06 2.56 8.56
CA ALA A 171 -5.42 2.79 8.09
C ALA A 171 -6.38 1.73 8.66
N ILE A 172 -7.68 2.02 8.65
CA ILE A 172 -8.76 1.14 9.15
C ILE A 172 -9.64 0.71 7.99
#